data_AF-A0A3M1LAK0-F1
#
_entry.id   AF-A0A3M1LAK0-F1
#
_cell.length_a   1.000
_cell.length_b   1.000
_cell.length_c   1.000
_cell.angle_alpha   90.00
_cell.angle_beta   90.00
_cell.angle_gamma   90.00
#
_symmetry.space_group_name_H-M   'P 1'
#
loop_
_entity.id
_entity.type
_entity.pdbx_description
1 polymer ?
#
loop_
_entity_poly.entity_id
_entity_poly.type
_entity_poly.pdbx_seq_one_letter_code
_entity_poly.pdbx_strand_id
1 'polypeptide(L)'
;MKDIEYIYSFANASLTIRVIEYLRDKYQATLNSVTVINLIDGWLVKISLINSIKQEAHQNLTAFLQEMGFPYQPSALIGTALARLEAGDSLTEIMNRYQVVIVAYGKPEKKEIEVFRNQIVKRLGYCPQNMA
;
A
#
# COMPACT_ATOMS: atom_id res chain seq x y z
N MET A 1 -13.12 -18.96 4.78
CA MET A 1 -13.02 -18.55 3.35
C MET A 1 -11.85 -17.59 3.25
N LYS A 2 -11.01 -17.70 2.22
CA LYS A 2 -9.84 -16.83 2.06
C LYS A 2 -10.27 -15.49 1.47
N ASP A 3 -9.73 -14.39 1.98
CA ASP A 3 -9.94 -13.05 1.45
C ASP A 3 -9.39 -12.90 0.03
N ILE A 4 -9.88 -11.89 -0.69
CA ILE A 4 -9.36 -11.54 -2.02
C ILE A 4 -8.21 -10.57 -1.81
N GLU A 5 -7.05 -10.90 -2.39
CA GLU A 5 -5.83 -10.14 -2.22
C GLU A 5 -5.34 -9.57 -3.56
N TYR A 6 -4.90 -8.31 -3.52
CA TYR A 6 -4.21 -7.65 -4.64
C TYR A 6 -2.89 -7.12 -4.14
N ILE A 7 -1.85 -7.26 -4.96
CA ILE A 7 -0.54 -6.70 -4.67
C ILE A 7 -0.08 -5.95 -5.92
N TYR A 8 0.08 -4.64 -5.79
CA TYR A 8 0.44 -3.74 -6.88
C TYR A 8 1.58 -2.83 -6.48
N SER A 9 2.43 -2.51 -7.46
CA SER A 9 3.50 -1.55 -7.31
C SER A 9 3.19 -0.26 -8.07
N PHE A 10 3.49 0.87 -7.45
CA PHE A 10 3.27 2.21 -7.97
C PHE A 10 4.58 3.00 -7.99
N ALA A 11 4.76 3.83 -9.00
CA ALA A 11 6.03 4.54 -9.21
C ALA A 11 6.34 5.58 -8.13
N ASN A 12 5.33 6.13 -7.45
CA ASN A 12 5.54 7.21 -6.47
C ASN A 12 4.42 7.31 -5.42
N ALA A 13 4.70 8.12 -4.39
CA ALA A 13 3.78 8.39 -3.29
C ALA A 13 2.46 9.02 -3.77
N SER A 14 2.47 9.87 -4.81
CA SER A 14 1.27 10.55 -5.29
C SER A 14 0.27 9.57 -5.93
N LEU A 15 0.76 8.63 -6.74
CA LEU A 15 -0.07 7.53 -7.28
C LEU A 15 -0.58 6.64 -6.15
N THR A 16 0.29 6.32 -5.18
CA THR A 16 -0.09 5.52 -4.01
C THR A 16 -1.21 6.20 -3.23
N ILE A 17 -1.12 7.51 -2.97
CA ILE A 17 -2.16 8.28 -2.27
C ILE A 17 -3.48 8.22 -3.05
N ARG A 18 -3.47 8.39 -4.39
CA ARG A 18 -4.68 8.28 -5.22
C ARG A 18 -5.34 6.91 -5.09
N VAL A 19 -4.55 5.85 -5.03
CA VAL A 19 -5.05 4.48 -4.83
C VAL A 19 -5.69 4.33 -3.46
N ILE A 20 -5.05 4.84 -2.41
CA ILE A 20 -5.59 4.81 -1.04
C ILE A 20 -6.90 5.60 -0.93
N GLU A 21 -6.98 6.77 -1.56
CA GLU A 21 -8.21 7.56 -1.61
C GLU A 21 -9.32 6.83 -2.34
N TYR A 22 -9.02 6.23 -3.51
CA TYR A 22 -9.99 5.43 -4.26
C TYR A 22 -10.51 4.24 -3.45
N LEU A 23 -9.63 3.52 -2.76
CA LEU A 23 -9.99 2.39 -1.90
C LEU A 23 -10.88 2.83 -0.74
N ARG A 24 -10.54 3.93 -0.08
CA ARG A 24 -11.35 4.51 0.99
C ARG A 24 -12.73 4.91 0.48
N ASP A 25 -12.80 5.61 -0.64
CA ASP A 25 -14.05 6.21 -1.10
C ASP A 25 -15.01 5.19 -1.73
N LYS A 26 -14.49 4.09 -2.30
CA LYS A 26 -15.29 3.08 -3.03
C LYS A 26 -15.39 1.72 -2.36
N TYR A 27 -14.42 1.33 -1.53
CA TYR A 27 -14.28 -0.04 -1.01
C TYR A 27 -14.11 -0.14 0.51
N GLN A 28 -14.18 0.96 1.27
CA GLN A 28 -13.92 0.95 2.71
C GLN A 28 -14.78 -0.06 3.49
N ALA A 29 -16.04 -0.27 3.10
CA ALA A 29 -16.93 -1.24 3.76
C ALA A 29 -16.55 -2.71 3.49
N THR A 30 -15.80 -2.97 2.42
CA THR A 30 -15.42 -4.32 1.99
C THR A 30 -13.94 -4.63 2.21
N LEU A 31 -13.20 -3.67 2.77
CA LEU A 31 -11.75 -3.72 2.86
C LEU A 31 -11.32 -4.11 4.27
N ASN A 32 -10.59 -5.22 4.36
CA ASN A 32 -10.09 -5.75 5.62
C ASN A 32 -8.85 -4.98 6.06
N SER A 33 -7.90 -4.83 5.15
CA SER A 33 -6.66 -4.09 5.42
C SER A 33 -5.97 -3.66 4.14
N VAL A 34 -5.17 -2.60 4.24
CA VAL A 34 -4.17 -2.20 3.28
C VAL A 34 -2.81 -2.15 3.96
N THR A 35 -1.79 -2.65 3.29
CA THR A 35 -0.38 -2.47 3.69
C THR A 35 0.32 -1.67 2.62
N VAL A 36 1.03 -0.61 3.01
CA VAL A 36 1.85 0.20 2.10
C VAL A 36 3.31 0.03 2.50
N ILE A 37 4.14 -0.41 1.56
CA ILE A 37 5.58 -0.59 1.75
C ILE A 37 6.32 0.31 0.77
N ASN A 38 7.25 1.12 1.27
CA ASN A 38 8.16 1.85 0.39
C ASN A 38 9.40 0.97 0.13
N LEU A 39 9.63 0.71 -1.16
CA LEU A 39 10.80 0.02 -1.68
C LEU A 39 11.72 1.06 -2.35
N ILE A 40 12.96 0.65 -2.65
CA ILE A 40 13.91 1.51 -3.38
C ILE A 40 13.33 1.93 -4.73
N ASP A 41 12.70 0.99 -5.45
CA ASP A 41 12.23 1.20 -6.82
C ASP A 41 10.72 1.50 -6.92
N GLY A 42 10.03 1.75 -5.81
CA GLY A 42 8.61 2.06 -5.86
C GLY A 42 7.85 1.90 -4.54
N TRP A 43 6.53 1.89 -4.68
CA TRP A 43 5.58 1.82 -3.59
C TRP A 43 4.67 0.61 -3.78
N LEU A 44 4.82 -0.36 -2.89
CA LEU A 44 4.04 -1.57 -2.90
C LEU A 44 2.79 -1.40 -2.04
N VAL A 45 1.64 -1.80 -2.56
CA VAL A 45 0.38 -1.83 -1.82
C VAL A 45 -0.20 -3.24 -1.88
N LYS A 46 -0.36 -3.86 -0.71
CA LYS A 46 -1.20 -5.04 -0.52
C LYS A 46 -2.59 -4.60 -0.10
N ILE A 47 -3.61 -5.08 -0.79
CA ILE A 47 -5.02 -4.81 -0.53
C ILE A 47 -5.68 -6.13 -0.19
N SER A 48 -6.35 -6.21 0.97
CA SER A 48 -7.16 -7.35 1.37
C SER A 48 -8.63 -6.94 1.45
N LEU A 49 -9.49 -7.65 0.71
CA LEU A 49 -10.94 -7.45 0.67
C LEU A 49 -11.68 -8.70 1.13
N ILE A 50 -12.87 -8.50 1.69
CA ILE A 50 -13.79 -9.61 1.97
C ILE A 50 -14.13 -10.39 0.69
N ASN A 51 -14.27 -11.70 0.80
CA ASN A 51 -14.53 -12.59 -0.34
C ASN A 51 -15.96 -12.49 -0.94
N SER A 52 -16.74 -11.49 -0.54
CA SER A 52 -18.14 -11.31 -0.97
C SER A 52 -18.34 -10.08 -1.86
N ILE A 53 -17.26 -9.50 -2.42
CA ILE A 53 -17.39 -8.40 -3.38
C ILE A 53 -18.08 -8.89 -4.66
N LYS A 54 -18.85 -8.01 -5.30
CA LYS A 54 -19.46 -8.29 -6.60
C LYS A 54 -18.38 -8.41 -7.68
N GLN A 55 -18.63 -9.23 -8.70
CA GLN A 55 -17.72 -9.38 -9.86
C GLN A 55 -17.40 -8.04 -10.54
N GLU A 56 -18.38 -7.16 -10.69
CA GLU A 56 -18.19 -5.80 -11.23
C GLU A 56 -17.23 -4.97 -10.37
N ALA A 57 -17.36 -5.05 -9.04
CA ALA A 57 -16.47 -4.35 -8.12
C ALA A 57 -15.03 -4.88 -8.21
N HIS A 58 -14.87 -6.20 -8.35
CA HIS A 58 -13.57 -6.83 -8.62
C HIS A 58 -12.94 -6.34 -9.94
N GLN A 59 -13.72 -6.27 -11.01
CA GLN A 59 -13.26 -5.79 -12.32
C GLN A 59 -12.90 -4.31 -12.31
N ASN A 60 -13.75 -3.47 -11.72
CA ASN A 60 -13.52 -2.03 -11.61
C ASN A 60 -12.25 -1.73 -10.81
N LEU A 61 -12.05 -2.43 -9.68
CA LEU A 61 -10.83 -2.28 -8.90
C LEU A 61 -9.60 -2.74 -9.69
N THR A 62 -9.67 -3.89 -10.35
CA THR A 62 -8.53 -4.44 -11.10
C THR A 62 -8.13 -3.51 -12.25
N ALA A 63 -9.10 -2.99 -13.00
CA ALA A 63 -8.86 -2.02 -14.07
C ALA A 63 -8.21 -0.75 -13.54
N PHE A 64 -8.75 -0.17 -12.47
CA PHE A 64 -8.18 1.02 -11.84
C PHE A 64 -6.73 0.79 -11.35
N LEU A 65 -6.44 -0.35 -10.72
CA LEU A 65 -5.10 -0.67 -10.25
C LEU A 65 -4.10 -0.86 -11.40
N GLN A 66 -4.53 -1.44 -12.52
CA GLN A 66 -3.72 -1.61 -13.74
C GLN A 66 -3.46 -0.28 -14.47
N GLU A 67 -4.35 0.70 -14.35
CA GLU A 67 -4.09 2.05 -14.88
C GLU A 67 -3.06 2.81 -14.04
N MET A 68 -3.09 2.61 -12.72
CA MET A 68 -2.23 3.35 -11.79
C MET A 68 -0.83 2.73 -11.62
N GLY A 69 -0.70 1.43 -11.83
CA GLY A 69 0.52 0.68 -11.58
C GLY A 69 0.51 -0.70 -12.22
N PHE A 70 1.29 -1.62 -11.65
CA PHE A 70 1.43 -2.97 -12.20
C PHE A 70 1.27 -4.02 -11.10
N PRO A 71 0.70 -5.20 -11.43
CA PRO A 71 0.67 -6.33 -10.51
C PRO A 71 2.10 -6.67 -10.06
N TYR A 72 2.25 -6.96 -8.77
CA TYR A 72 3.55 -7.22 -8.17
C TYR A 72 3.54 -8.56 -7.46
N GLN A 73 4.51 -9.41 -7.80
CA GLN A 73 4.75 -10.65 -7.11
C GLN A 73 5.79 -10.43 -6.01
N PRO A 74 5.44 -10.58 -4.72
CA PRO A 74 6.38 -10.36 -3.64
C PRO A 74 7.50 -11.40 -3.64
N SER A 75 8.72 -10.96 -3.34
CA SER A 75 9.83 -11.86 -3.01
C SER A 75 9.50 -12.67 -1.76
N ALA A 76 10.20 -13.78 -1.52
CA ALA A 76 9.98 -14.60 -0.33
C ALA A 76 10.10 -13.80 0.98
N LEU A 77 11.04 -12.85 1.03
CA LEU A 77 11.26 -11.98 2.18
C LEU A 77 10.07 -11.02 2.40
N ILE A 78 9.60 -10.34 1.35
CA ILE A 78 8.43 -9.44 1.45
C ILE A 78 7.17 -10.24 1.77
N GLY A 79 6.98 -11.40 1.12
CA GLY A 79 5.86 -12.29 1.39
C GLY A 79 5.82 -12.76 2.85
N THR A 80 6.99 -13.08 3.43
CA THR A 80 7.09 -13.43 4.85
C THR A 80 6.76 -12.25 5.75
N ALA A 81 7.30 -11.05 5.44
CA ALA A 81 7.00 -9.84 6.22
C ALA A 81 5.49 -9.53 6.23
N LEU A 82 4.83 -9.62 5.07
CA LEU A 82 3.38 -9.44 4.94
C LEU A 82 2.60 -10.50 5.76
N ALA A 83 2.99 -11.77 5.67
CA ALA A 83 2.33 -12.84 6.42
C ALA A 83 2.50 -12.70 7.94
N ARG A 84 3.67 -12.25 8.42
CA ARG A 84 3.90 -11.95 9.84
C ARG A 84 3.09 -10.75 10.31
N LEU A 85 2.99 -9.71 9.49
CA LEU A 85 2.17 -8.54 9.77
C LEU A 85 0.70 -8.92 9.97
N GLU A 86 0.18 -9.80 9.10
CA GLU A 86 -1.19 -10.32 9.21
C GLU A 86 -1.40 -11.26 10.40
N ALA A 87 -0.35 -11.93 10.85
CA ALA A 87 -0.37 -12.72 12.08
C ALA A 87 -0.39 -11.86 13.37
N GLY A 88 -0.28 -10.53 13.23
CA GLY A 88 -0.33 -9.58 14.35
C GLY A 88 1.02 -9.27 14.99
N ASP A 89 2.12 -9.61 14.32
CA ASP A 89 3.46 -9.23 14.80
C ASP A 89 3.65 -7.70 14.82
N SER A 90 4.55 -7.24 15.67
CA SER A 90 4.88 -5.83 15.77
C SER A 90 5.48 -5.30 14.47
N LEU A 91 4.92 -4.18 13.99
CA LEU A 91 5.40 -3.47 12.79
C LEU A 91 6.91 -3.20 12.88
N THR A 92 7.39 -2.71 14.02
CA THR A 92 8.80 -2.38 14.24
C THR A 92 9.69 -3.62 14.19
N GLU A 93 9.24 -4.75 14.77
CA GLU A 93 9.99 -6.01 14.73
C GLU A 93 10.10 -6.54 13.31
N ILE A 94 9.01 -6.48 12.54
CA ILE A 94 8.99 -6.89 11.13
C ILE A 94 9.93 -6.01 10.30
N MET A 95 9.83 -4.68 10.42
CA MET A 95 10.69 -3.75 9.69
C MET A 95 12.17 -4.02 9.98
N ASN A 96 12.53 -4.24 11.25
CA ASN A 96 13.91 -4.53 11.65
C ASN A 96 14.38 -5.90 11.18
N ARG A 97 13.54 -6.94 11.27
CA ARG A 97 13.91 -8.31 10.92
C ARG A 97 14.02 -8.53 9.43
N TYR A 98 13.09 -7.97 8.66
CA TYR A 98 13.00 -8.18 7.22
C TYR A 98 13.55 -7.01 6.41
N GLN A 99 14.03 -5.93 7.06
CA GLN A 99 14.61 -4.77 6.38
C GLN A 99 13.63 -4.17 5.33
N VAL A 100 12.35 -4.08 5.70
CA VAL A 100 11.28 -3.49 4.88
C VAL A 100 10.78 -2.21 5.53
N VAL A 101 10.39 -1.22 4.72
CA VAL A 101 9.82 0.03 5.21
C VAL A 101 8.30 0.01 5.06
N ILE A 102 7.60 -0.46 6.08
CA ILE A 102 6.14 -0.41 6.12
C ILE A 102 5.74 1.02 6.51
N VAL A 103 5.05 1.71 5.61
CA VAL A 103 4.62 3.10 5.76
C VAL A 103 3.25 3.20 6.41
N ALA A 104 2.35 2.26 6.09
CA ALA A 104 1.00 2.21 6.65
C ALA A 104 0.47 0.77 6.68
N TYR A 105 -0.35 0.45 7.69
CA TYR A 105 -1.07 -0.81 7.81
C TYR A 105 -2.46 -0.62 8.42
N GLY A 106 -3.46 -1.34 7.89
CA GLY A 106 -4.83 -1.35 8.41
C GLY A 106 -5.80 -0.60 7.49
N LYS A 107 -6.51 0.40 8.01
CA LYS A 107 -7.48 1.17 7.21
C LYS A 107 -6.76 2.03 6.16
N PRO A 108 -7.41 2.31 5.02
CA PRO A 108 -6.81 3.06 3.91
C PRO A 108 -6.78 4.56 4.27
N GLU A 109 -5.75 4.95 5.03
CA GLU A 109 -5.53 6.33 5.47
C GLU A 109 -4.28 6.91 4.81
N LYS A 110 -4.41 8.06 4.15
CA LYS A 110 -3.30 8.68 3.42
C LYS A 110 -2.29 9.41 4.31
N LYS A 111 -2.65 9.71 5.56
CA LYS A 111 -1.88 10.59 6.45
C LYS A 111 -0.45 10.10 6.65
N GLU A 112 -0.25 8.80 6.90
CA GLU A 112 1.08 8.24 7.13
C GLU A 112 1.96 8.32 5.88
N ILE A 113 1.36 8.10 4.70
CA ILE A 113 2.03 8.20 3.39
C ILE A 113 2.45 9.64 3.10
N GLU A 114 1.59 10.62 3.39
CA GLU A 114 1.89 12.04 3.24
C GLU A 114 3.02 12.48 4.20
N VAL A 115 2.96 12.05 5.46
CA VAL A 115 4.01 12.33 6.46
C VAL A 115 5.34 11.74 6.00
N PHE A 116 5.36 10.47 5.58
CA PHE A 116 6.57 9.80 5.12
C PHE A 116 7.15 10.47 3.85
N ARG A 117 6.30 10.79 2.87
CA ARG A 117 6.70 11.56 1.68
C ARG A 117 7.39 12.88 2.07
N ASN A 118 6.80 13.63 2.99
CA ASN A 118 7.35 14.91 3.43
C ASN A 118 8.66 14.75 4.20
N GLN A 119 8.82 13.67 4.97
CA GLN A 119 10.08 13.36 5.66
C GLN A 119 11.20 12.98 4.69
N ILE A 120 10.90 12.23 3.62
CA ILE A 120 11.88 11.93 2.56
C ILE A 120 12.34 13.22 1.89
N VAL A 121 11.40 14.07 1.45
CA VAL A 121 11.72 15.35 0.79
C VAL A 121 12.61 16.23 1.68
N LYS A 122 12.29 16.32 2.98
CA LYS A 122 13.10 17.06 3.96
C LYS A 122 14.49 16.46 4.16
N ARG A 123 14.61 15.12 4.27
CA ARG A 123 15.91 14.44 4.44
C ARG A 123 16.80 14.55 3.20
N LEU A 124 16.20 14.61 2.02
CA LEU A 124 16.90 14.81 0.74
C LEU A 124 17.23 16.28 0.46
N GLY A 125 16.86 17.22 1.35
CA GLY A 125 17.20 18.64 1.24
C GLY A 125 16.41 19.42 0.19
N TYR A 126 15.30 18.86 -0.33
CA TYR A 126 14.44 19.58 -1.28
C TYR A 126 13.57 20.61 -0.55
N CYS A 127 13.85 21.90 -0.74
CA CYS A 127 12.96 22.98 -0.32
C CYS A 127 11.73 23.05 -1.25
N PRO A 128 10.49 22.92 -0.74
CA PRO A 128 9.27 22.89 -1.55
C PRO A 128 8.85 24.25 -2.15
N GLN A 129 9.71 25.26 -2.16
CA GLN A 129 9.38 26.59 -2.70
C GLN A 129 9.45 26.69 -4.25
N ASN A 130 9.84 25.62 -4.96
CA ASN A 130 9.97 25.63 -6.42
C ASN A 130 8.98 24.70 -7.16
N MET A 131 7.85 24.36 -6.55
CA MET A 131 6.74 23.68 -7.24
C MET A 131 5.49 24.56 -7.18
N ALA A 132 5.52 25.66 -7.95
CA ALA A 132 4.37 26.49 -8.31
C ALA A 132 4.19 26.45 -9.82
#